data_AF-A0A8S9T932-F1
#
_entry.id   AF-A0A8S9T932-F1
#
_cell.length_a   1.000
_cell.length_b   1.000
_cell.length_c   1.000
_cell.angle_alpha   90.00
_cell.angle_beta   90.00
_cell.angle_gamma   90.00
#
_symmetry.space_group_name_H-M   'P 1'
#
loop_
_entity.id
_entity.type
_entity.pdbx_description
1 polymer ?
#
loop_
_entity_poly.entity_id
_entity_poly.type
_entity_poly.pdbx_seq_one_letter_code
_entity_poly.pdbx_strand_id
1 'polypeptide(L)'
;MIISDLEYLEQIPEISAVSLINGGGAIAISGFSALAYGQFTNTSSRVNNRTVTGDRNSFASSSVSVTSVASGSNTFSNSSASSSAYVS
;
A
#
# COMPACT_ATOMS: atom_id res chain seq x y z
N MET A 1 24.18 -11.56 7.83
CA MET A 1 24.16 -10.93 6.49
C MET A 1 22.80 -11.25 5.89
N ILE A 2 21.85 -10.31 5.98
CA ILE A 2 20.58 -10.42 5.28
C ILE A 2 20.88 -10.00 3.85
N ILE A 3 20.94 -10.97 2.94
CA ILE A 3 21.02 -10.69 1.50
C ILE A 3 19.64 -10.17 1.12
N SER A 4 19.52 -8.85 1.08
CA SER A 4 18.31 -8.15 0.66
C SER A 4 18.27 -8.13 -0.86
N ASP A 5 17.76 -9.23 -1.42
CA ASP A 5 17.32 -9.30 -2.81
C ASP A 5 15.92 -8.69 -2.88
N LEU A 6 15.85 -7.34 -2.91
CA LEU A 6 14.63 -6.59 -3.21
C LEU A 6 14.34 -6.72 -4.72
N GLU A 7 14.11 -7.92 -5.24
CA GLU A 7 14.00 -8.12 -6.69
C GLU A 7 12.57 -8.08 -7.24
N TYR A 8 11.53 -7.91 -6.41
CA TYR A 8 10.17 -7.77 -6.94
C TYR A 8 9.34 -6.70 -6.24
N LEU A 9 9.40 -5.49 -6.81
CA LEU A 9 8.41 -4.43 -6.62
C LEU A 9 7.35 -4.59 -7.72
N GLU A 10 6.22 -5.21 -7.39
CA GLU A 10 5.05 -5.15 -8.26
C GLU A 10 4.33 -3.85 -7.97
N GLN A 11 4.45 -2.89 -8.89
CA GLN A 11 3.73 -1.64 -8.80
C GLN A 11 2.26 -1.92 -9.08
N ILE A 12 1.39 -1.73 -8.06
CA ILE A 12 -0.04 -1.61 -8.31
C ILE A 12 -0.19 -0.35 -9.17
N PRO A 13 -0.94 -0.37 -10.28
CA PRO A 13 -1.02 0.76 -11.19
C PRO A 13 -1.37 2.03 -10.42
N GLU A 14 -0.44 2.98 -10.44
CA GLU A 14 -0.66 4.33 -9.93
C GLU A 14 -1.69 5.00 -10.83
N ILE A 15 -2.85 5.30 -10.27
CA ILE A 15 -3.86 6.08 -10.98
C ILE A 15 -3.48 7.54 -10.71
N SER A 16 -2.79 8.14 -11.68
CA SER A 16 -2.56 9.58 -11.76
C SER A 16 -3.85 10.33 -11.46
N ALA A 17 -3.75 11.43 -10.72
CA ALA A 17 -4.92 12.15 -10.22
C ALA A 17 -5.96 12.38 -11.32
N VAL A 18 -7.16 11.81 -11.18
CA VAL A 18 -8.26 11.97 -12.13
C VAL A 18 -9.16 13.09 -11.61
N SER A 19 -9.43 14.07 -12.47
CA SER A 19 -10.43 15.11 -12.17
C SER A 19 -11.81 14.49 -12.03
N LEU A 20 -12.52 14.81 -10.96
CA LEU A 20 -13.91 14.40 -10.77
C LEU A 20 -14.81 15.21 -11.72
N ILE A 21 -15.88 14.59 -12.23
CA ILE A 21 -16.79 15.17 -13.22
C ILE A 21 -17.22 16.58 -12.77
N ASN A 22 -17.08 17.56 -13.68
CA ASN A 22 -17.29 19.01 -13.50
C ASN A 22 -16.17 19.82 -12.80
N GLY A 23 -15.00 19.22 -12.53
CA GLY A 23 -13.82 19.96 -12.05
C GLY A 23 -13.86 20.38 -10.57
N GLY A 24 -14.94 20.05 -9.85
CA GLY A 24 -15.10 20.36 -8.42
C GLY A 24 -14.31 19.43 -7.48
N GLY A 25 -13.26 18.76 -7.98
CA GLY A 25 -12.46 17.85 -7.19
C GLY A 25 -11.50 16.97 -7.99
N ALA A 26 -10.65 16.23 -7.28
CA ALA A 26 -9.71 15.27 -7.84
C ALA A 26 -9.59 14.03 -6.95
N ILE A 27 -9.33 12.89 -7.56
CA ILE A 27 -9.03 11.63 -6.88
C ILE A 27 -7.65 11.14 -7.29
N ALA A 28 -6.78 10.84 -6.31
CA ALA A 28 -5.49 10.21 -6.52
C ALA A 28 -5.46 8.87 -5.78
N ILE A 29 -5.04 7.81 -6.48
CA ILE A 29 -4.89 6.47 -5.90
C ILE A 29 -3.50 5.99 -6.26
N SER A 30 -2.71 5.66 -5.24
CA SER A 30 -1.39 5.06 -5.44
C SER A 30 -1.25 3.82 -4.57
N GLY A 31 -0.45 2.87 -5.02
CA GLY A 31 -0.18 1.68 -4.24
C GLY A 31 1.06 0.98 -4.76
N PHE A 32 1.66 0.17 -3.91
CA PHE A 32 2.75 -0.70 -4.30
C PHE A 32 2.71 -1.98 -3.49
N SER A 33 3.25 -3.03 -4.07
CA SER A 33 3.58 -4.26 -3.37
C SER A 33 5.06 -4.54 -3.49
N ALA A 34 5.65 -5.02 -2.41
CA ALA A 34 7.04 -5.45 -2.38
C ALA A 34 7.11 -6.87 -1.84
N LEU A 35 7.90 -7.71 -2.50
CA LEU A 35 8.23 -9.06 -2.06
C LEU A 35 9.72 -9.13 -1.73
N ALA A 36 10.04 -9.74 -0.60
CA ALA A 36 11.40 -10.03 -0.18
C ALA A 36 11.51 -11.54 0.07
N TYR A 37 12.35 -12.19 -0.72
CA TYR A 37 12.67 -13.61 -0.60
C TYR A 37 13.99 -13.78 0.14
N GLY A 38 13.99 -14.65 1.13
CA GLY A 38 15.19 -15.15 1.78
C GLY A 38 15.22 -16.67 1.71
N GLN A 39 16.38 -17.26 2.02
CA GLN A 39 16.58 -18.72 1.95
C GLN A 39 15.52 -19.54 2.71
N PHE A 40 14.96 -18.98 3.78
CA PHE A 40 13.94 -19.64 4.62
C PHE A 40 12.77 -18.72 4.99
N THR A 41 12.69 -17.53 4.42
CA THR A 41 11.71 -16.50 4.79
C THR A 41 11.13 -15.85 3.56
N ASN A 42 9.84 -15.60 3.57
CA ASN A 42 9.13 -14.92 2.51
C ASN A 42 8.32 -13.78 3.13
N THR A 43 8.55 -12.54 2.71
CA THR A 43 7.80 -11.39 3.20
C THR A 43 7.17 -10.63 2.04
N SER A 44 5.87 -10.41 2.13
CA SER A 44 5.09 -9.60 1.21
C SER A 44 4.53 -8.40 1.93
N SER A 45 4.60 -7.24 1.31
CA SER A 45 3.94 -6.03 1.78
C SER A 45 3.07 -5.45 0.68
N ARG A 46 1.96 -4.82 1.08
CA ARG A 46 1.08 -4.06 0.20
C ARG A 46 0.72 -2.75 0.88
N VAL A 47 0.88 -1.64 0.16
CA VAL A 47 0.48 -0.30 0.59
C VAL A 47 -0.54 0.24 -0.41
N ASN A 48 -1.64 0.81 0.09
CA ASN A 48 -2.63 1.50 -0.73
C ASN A 48 -2.92 2.87 -0.12
N ASN A 49 -2.81 3.91 -0.93
CA ASN A 49 -3.12 5.28 -0.58
C ASN A 49 -4.27 5.76 -1.47
N ARG A 50 -5.16 6.54 -0.88
CA ARG A 50 -6.26 7.18 -1.59
C ARG A 50 -6.49 8.57 -1.03
N THR A 51 -6.48 9.56 -1.90
CA THR A 51 -6.81 10.95 -1.58
C THR A 51 -7.93 11.40 -2.49
N VAL A 52 -8.93 12.06 -1.91
CA VAL A 52 -10.05 12.69 -2.59
C VAL A 52 -10.11 14.13 -2.11
N THR A 53 -10.04 15.09 -3.03
CA THR A 53 -10.33 16.49 -2.75
C THR A 53 -11.60 16.86 -3.51
N GLY A 54 -12.52 17.56 -2.86
CA GLY A 54 -13.71 18.13 -3.46
C GLY A 54 -13.96 19.54 -2.93
N ASP A 55 -14.87 20.27 -3.56
CA ASP A 55 -15.15 21.68 -3.25
C ASP A 55 -15.53 21.95 -1.77
N ARG A 56 -16.08 20.94 -1.10
CA ARG A 56 -16.60 21.06 0.28
C ARG A 56 -16.00 20.06 1.25
N ASN A 57 -15.21 19.11 0.78
CA ASN A 57 -14.63 18.10 1.65
C ASN A 57 -13.35 17.54 1.08
N SER A 58 -12.50 17.05 1.97
CA SER A 58 -11.29 16.33 1.60
C SER A 58 -11.17 15.09 2.47
N PHE A 59 -10.71 14.02 1.85
CA PHE A 59 -10.54 12.73 2.48
C PHE A 59 -9.20 12.14 2.04
N ALA A 60 -8.43 11.65 3.01
CA ALA A 60 -7.22 10.88 2.75
C ALA A 60 -7.27 9.58 3.56
N SER A 61 -6.82 8.49 2.95
CA SER A 61 -6.68 7.20 3.62
C SER A 61 -5.44 6.48 3.14
N SER A 62 -4.81 5.75 4.06
CA SER A 62 -3.70 4.84 3.78
C SER A 62 -3.95 3.52 4.49
N SER A 63 -3.59 2.42 3.82
CA SER A 63 -3.57 1.09 4.41
C SER A 63 -2.29 0.35 4.03
N VAL A 64 -1.75 -0.38 4.99
CA VAL A 64 -0.61 -1.27 4.80
C VAL A 64 -0.94 -2.64 5.36
N SER A 65 -0.50 -3.68 4.66
CA SER A 65 -0.53 -5.07 5.13
C SER A 65 0.83 -5.72 4.85
N VAL A 66 1.36 -6.44 5.82
CA VAL A 66 2.61 -7.20 5.71
C VAL A 66 2.36 -8.63 6.15
N THR A 67 2.69 -9.57 5.27
CA THR A 67 2.60 -11.02 5.53
C THR A 67 4.00 -11.61 5.44
N SER A 68 4.41 -12.34 6.48
CA SER A 68 5.70 -13.03 6.52
C SER A 68 5.53 -14.51 6.86
N VAL A 69 6.25 -15.36 6.13
CA VAL A 69 6.27 -16.83 6.31
C VAL A 69 7.71 -17.29 6.50
N ALA A 70 7.99 -18.06 7.54
CA ALA A 70 9.31 -18.66 7.77
C ALA A 70 9.23 -20.20 7.84
N SER A 71 9.99 -20.89 6.99
CA SER A 71 9.92 -22.36 6.84
C SER A 71 10.58 -23.14 7.99
N GLY A 72 11.55 -22.54 8.69
CA GLY A 72 12.26 -23.19 9.79
C GLY A 72 11.46 -23.34 11.10
N SER A 73 10.27 -22.76 11.19
CA SER A 73 9.46 -22.77 12.43
C SER A 73 7.96 -22.72 12.19
N ASN A 74 7.49 -22.93 10.94
CA ASN A 74 6.09 -22.73 10.53
C ASN A 74 5.50 -21.40 11.02
N THR A 75 6.35 -20.37 11.10
CA THR A 75 5.93 -19.08 11.66
C THR A 75 5.29 -18.28 10.56
N PHE A 76 4.01 -17.97 10.77
CA PHE A 76 3.22 -17.07 9.95
C PHE A 76 2.93 -15.81 10.76
N SER A 77 3.24 -14.64 10.21
CA SER A 77 2.87 -13.36 10.79
C SER A 77 2.14 -12.53 9.75
N ASN A 78 1.06 -11.88 10.18
CA ASN A 78 0.30 -10.92 9.39
C ASN A 78 0.07 -9.68 10.25
N SER A 79 0.46 -8.53 9.74
CA SER A 79 0.28 -7.24 10.39
C SER A 79 -0.38 -6.27 9.42
N SER A 80 -1.38 -5.53 9.89
CA SER A 80 -2.03 -4.50 9.11
C SER A 80 -2.19 -3.22 9.92
N ALA A 81 -2.12 -2.08 9.22
CA ALA A 81 -2.41 -0.79 9.78
C ALA A 81 -3.20 0.03 8.77
N SER A 82 -4.12 0.85 9.26
CA SER A 82 -4.90 1.77 8.45
C SER A 82 -5.04 3.12 9.17
N SER A 83 -5.08 4.19 8.38
CA SER A 83 -5.30 5.54 8.87
C SER A 83 -6.15 6.31 7.89
N SER A 84 -7.01 7.18 8.40
CA SER A 84 -7.82 8.09 7.59
C SER A 84 -7.88 9.47 8.22
N ALA A 85 -8.04 10.48 7.37
CA ALA A 85 -8.25 11.87 7.74
C ALA A 85 -9.38 12.44 6.87
N TYR A 86 -10.20 13.28 7.48
CA TYR A 86 -11.35 13.91 6.83
C TYR A 86 -11.45 15.37 7.27
N VAL A 87 -11.76 16.24 6.31
CA VAL A 87 -12.04 17.66 6.51
C VAL A 87 -13.32 18.01 5.75
N SER A 88 -14.21 18.77 6.40
CA SER A 88 -15.49 19.28 5.88
C SER A 88 -15.58 20.79 5.99
#